data_AF-A0A1K1LR43-F1
#
_entry.id   AF-A0A1K1LR43-F1
#
_cell.length_a   1.000
_cell.length_b   1.000
_cell.length_c   1.000
_cell.angle_alpha   90.00
_cell.angle_beta   90.00
_cell.angle_gamma   90.00
#
_symmetry.space_group_name_H-M   'P 1'
#
loop_
_entity.id
_entity.type
_entity.pdbx_description
1 polymer ?
#
loop_
_entity_poly.entity_id
_entity_poly.type
_entity_poly.pdbx_seq_one_letter_code
_entity_poly.pdbx_strand_id
1 'polypeptide(L)'
;MTLPAQLIDMITTLRPRAGLAVALAPDTELDAIGFDSLDRIRIAAALEAAYGVTIPDTALADVRRLGDLADLVERPAPTEPTTLVPLEKIPAPRAAPEQLPDAVIHPTAELGTGACVGPGSRVWRRVLLADGVRVGSQCTLGTDVHLGPGTRIGDRVKIQNAVQAFGTTIDDEVLLCPGVLIIEDSTPRAVTSAGLPQAADDWTPHPVTVCRGATVGAGAILLPGVQVGAHAMVAAGAVVDRDVPPYALVAGNPHRQIGWVCRCGGRLSGTACARCGARYEHRDTPADTRRHRSLRGE
;
A
#
# COMPACT_ATOMS: atom_id res chain seq x y z
N MET A 1 28.70 -14.11 22.56
CA MET A 1 27.36 -14.64 22.23
C MET A 1 27.57 -15.77 21.23
N THR A 2 27.01 -16.95 21.49
CA THR A 2 27.15 -18.12 20.60
C THR A 2 26.01 -18.08 19.60
N LEU A 3 26.28 -18.31 18.31
CA LEU A 3 25.21 -18.39 17.31
C LEU A 3 24.22 -19.50 17.68
N PRO A 4 22.90 -19.29 17.55
CA PRO A 4 21.93 -20.37 17.68
C PRO A 4 22.27 -21.51 16.71
N ALA A 5 22.22 -22.76 17.19
CA ALA A 5 22.54 -23.93 16.36
C ALA A 5 21.67 -24.00 15.09
N GLN A 6 20.43 -23.53 15.17
CA GLN A 6 19.49 -23.43 14.05
C GLN A 6 19.96 -22.46 12.95
N LEU A 7 20.60 -21.35 13.32
CA LEU A 7 21.15 -20.39 12.37
C LEU A 7 22.34 -20.99 11.61
N ILE A 8 23.22 -21.69 12.33
CA ILE A 8 24.36 -22.41 11.74
C ILE A 8 23.89 -23.48 10.74
N ASP A 9 22.90 -24.29 11.12
CA ASP A 9 22.34 -25.33 10.27
C ASP A 9 21.70 -24.77 8.99
N MET A 10 20.96 -23.66 9.12
CA MET A 10 20.33 -22.96 7.99
C MET A 10 21.37 -22.39 7.02
N ILE A 11 22.42 -21.72 7.51
CA ILE A 11 23.52 -21.20 6.68
C ILE A 11 24.23 -22.34 5.95
N THR A 12 24.47 -23.45 6.65
CA THR A 12 25.10 -24.65 6.08
C THR A 12 24.23 -25.26 4.97
N THR A 13 22.90 -25.26 5.15
CA THR A 13 21.94 -25.76 4.17
C THR A 13 21.86 -24.90 2.91
N LEU A 14 21.93 -23.57 3.04
CA LEU A 14 21.88 -22.65 1.90
C LEU A 14 23.15 -22.72 1.02
N ARG A 15 24.29 -23.13 1.59
CA ARG A 15 25.56 -23.29 0.87
C ARG A 15 26.28 -24.58 1.26
N PRO A 16 25.88 -25.74 0.70
CA PRO A 16 26.59 -26.99 0.87
C PRO A 16 27.81 -27.01 -0.06
N ARG A 17 28.92 -26.35 0.29
CA ARG A 17 30.19 -26.60 -0.41
C ARG A 17 30.90 -27.78 0.23
N ALA A 18 31.06 -28.86 -0.55
CA ALA A 18 32.00 -29.93 -0.26
C ALA A 18 33.40 -29.34 -0.12
N GLY A 19 33.91 -29.24 1.11
CA GLY A 19 35.21 -28.65 1.42
C GLY A 19 35.18 -27.53 2.46
N LEU A 20 34.01 -27.08 2.93
CA LEU A 20 33.93 -26.17 4.07
C LEU A 20 34.11 -26.95 5.39
N ALA A 21 35.33 -27.44 5.64
CA ALA A 21 35.75 -27.86 6.98
C ALA A 21 36.04 -26.62 7.87
N VAL A 22 35.20 -25.58 7.76
CA VAL A 22 35.35 -24.33 8.50
C VAL A 22 34.28 -24.36 9.58
N ALA A 23 34.70 -24.47 10.84
CA ALA A 23 33.83 -24.21 11.96
C ALA A 23 33.34 -22.76 11.86
N LEU A 24 32.05 -22.56 11.60
CA LEU A 24 31.46 -21.22 11.52
C LEU A 24 31.49 -20.59 12.91
N ALA A 25 32.34 -19.57 13.07
CA ALA A 25 32.41 -18.77 14.28
C ALA A 25 31.49 -17.53 14.18
N PRO A 26 30.99 -16.98 15.31
CA PRO A 26 30.13 -15.80 15.31
C PRO A 26 30.69 -14.57 14.55
N ASP A 27 32.00 -14.44 14.45
CA ASP A 27 32.68 -13.34 13.78
C ASP A 27 33.07 -13.62 12.32
N THR A 28 32.68 -14.79 11.78
CA THR A 28 32.98 -15.14 10.39
C THR A 28 32.25 -14.18 9.44
N GLU A 29 33.02 -13.54 8.55
CA GLU A 29 32.50 -12.66 7.50
C GLU A 29 31.75 -13.49 6.43
N LEU A 30 30.55 -13.04 6.06
CA LEU A 30 29.71 -13.70 5.05
C LEU A 30 30.39 -13.76 3.69
N ASP A 31 31.08 -12.69 3.30
CA ASP A 31 31.75 -12.59 2.01
C ASP A 31 32.92 -13.61 1.93
N ALA A 32 33.58 -13.91 3.07
CA ALA A 32 34.69 -14.86 3.14
C ALA A 32 34.24 -16.32 2.92
N ILE A 33 32.98 -16.64 3.24
CA ILE A 33 32.37 -17.95 2.95
C ILE A 33 31.56 -17.94 1.64
N GLY A 34 31.61 -16.83 0.89
CA GLY A 34 31.07 -16.71 -0.48
C GLY A 34 29.58 -16.42 -0.56
N PHE A 35 29.00 -15.76 0.44
CA PHE A 35 27.62 -15.28 0.40
C PHE A 35 27.55 -13.95 -0.36
N ASP A 36 26.64 -13.85 -1.32
CA ASP A 36 26.34 -12.62 -2.05
C ASP A 36 25.05 -11.95 -1.54
N SER A 37 24.65 -10.83 -2.16
CA SER A 37 23.42 -10.12 -1.79
C SER A 37 22.15 -10.97 -1.97
N LEU A 38 22.12 -11.90 -2.91
CA LEU A 38 20.99 -12.80 -3.12
C LEU A 38 20.91 -13.86 -2.01
N ASP A 39 22.06 -14.36 -1.55
CA ASP A 39 22.11 -15.30 -0.43
C ASP A 39 21.70 -14.65 0.88
N ARG A 40 22.00 -13.36 1.09
CA ARG A 40 21.51 -12.61 2.26
C ARG A 40 19.97 -12.48 2.26
N ILE A 41 19.36 -12.28 1.09
CA ILE A 41 17.90 -12.28 0.95
C ILE A 41 17.32 -13.67 1.25
N ARG A 42 17.98 -14.74 0.81
CA ARG A 42 17.56 -16.13 1.11
C ARG A 42 17.68 -16.47 2.59
N ILE A 43 18.76 -16.01 3.26
CA ILE A 43 18.91 -16.12 4.71
C ILE A 43 17.74 -15.41 5.40
N ALA A 44 17.42 -14.18 4.99
CA ALA A 44 16.31 -13.45 5.59
C ALA A 44 14.99 -14.18 5.43
N ALA A 45 14.63 -14.60 4.22
CA ALA A 45 13.40 -15.35 3.98
C ALA A 45 13.33 -16.64 4.84
N ALA A 46 14.45 -17.32 5.02
CA ALA A 46 14.52 -18.52 5.86
C ALA A 46 14.41 -18.19 7.37
N LEU A 47 15.01 -17.10 7.84
CA LEU A 47 14.85 -16.59 9.20
C LEU A 47 13.41 -16.16 9.49
N GLU A 48 12.81 -15.42 8.56
CA GLU A 48 11.41 -14.98 8.65
C GLU A 48 10.47 -16.19 8.75
N ALA A 49 10.70 -17.22 7.93
CA ALA A 49 9.91 -18.46 7.96
C ALA A 49 10.11 -19.28 9.24
N ALA A 50 11.35 -19.37 9.75
CA ALA A 50 11.68 -20.17 10.93
C ALA A 50 11.22 -19.53 12.24
N TYR A 51 11.27 -18.19 12.33
CA TYR A 51 11.03 -17.45 13.57
C TYR A 51 9.75 -16.61 13.54
N GLY A 52 9.04 -16.54 12.41
CA GLY A 52 7.81 -15.74 12.28
C GLY A 52 8.04 -14.24 12.39
N VAL A 53 9.26 -13.78 12.14
CA VAL A 53 9.66 -12.37 12.19
C VAL A 53 9.72 -11.79 10.78
N THR A 54 9.68 -10.46 10.62
CA THR A 54 9.98 -9.80 9.32
C THR A 54 11.31 -9.06 9.45
N ILE A 55 12.27 -9.37 8.60
CA ILE A 55 13.61 -8.79 8.60
C ILE A 55 13.69 -7.75 7.47
N PRO A 56 13.85 -6.45 7.77
CA PRO A 56 13.97 -5.42 6.75
C PRO A 56 15.23 -5.59 5.88
N ASP A 57 15.13 -5.32 4.58
CA ASP A 57 16.29 -5.35 3.66
C ASP A 57 17.44 -4.45 4.10
N THR A 58 17.14 -3.30 4.72
CA THR A 58 18.15 -2.39 5.28
C THR A 58 18.94 -3.04 6.41
N ALA A 59 18.30 -3.91 7.19
CA ALA A 59 18.97 -4.63 8.25
C ALA A 59 19.98 -5.63 7.69
N LEU A 60 19.65 -6.29 6.57
CA LEU A 60 20.55 -7.22 5.87
C LEU A 60 21.68 -6.53 5.10
N ALA A 61 21.47 -5.29 4.67
CA ALA A 61 22.52 -4.50 4.02
C ALA A 61 23.68 -4.21 4.98
N ASP A 62 23.39 -4.11 6.27
CA ASP A 62 24.37 -3.87 7.34
C ASP A 62 24.97 -5.15 7.93
N VAL A 63 24.37 -6.32 7.65
CA VAL A 63 24.92 -7.63 8.06
C VAL A 63 26.19 -7.91 7.26
N ARG A 64 27.32 -8.03 7.96
CA ARG A 64 28.60 -8.44 7.37
C ARG A 64 29.08 -9.77 7.93
N ARG A 65 28.69 -10.09 9.17
CA ARG A 65 29.13 -11.26 9.90
C ARG A 65 27.97 -12.14 10.32
N LEU A 66 28.27 -13.40 10.63
CA LEU A 66 27.28 -14.34 11.14
C LEU A 66 26.66 -13.91 12.47
N GLY A 67 27.42 -13.24 13.34
CA GLY A 67 26.98 -12.72 14.64
C GLY A 67 25.86 -11.71 14.51
N ASP A 68 25.92 -10.85 13.48
CA ASP A 68 24.92 -9.82 13.22
C ASP A 68 23.54 -10.44 12.90
N LEU A 69 23.52 -11.67 12.35
CA LEU A 69 22.28 -12.40 12.09
C LEU A 69 21.61 -12.89 13.38
N ALA A 70 22.38 -13.23 14.42
CA ALA A 70 21.80 -13.61 15.71
C ALA A 70 21.11 -12.40 16.39
N ASP A 71 21.73 -11.22 16.31
CA ASP A 71 21.14 -9.97 16.80
C ASP A 71 19.81 -9.64 16.08
N LEU A 72 19.68 -9.99 14.79
CA LEU A 72 18.44 -9.82 14.04
C LEU A 72 17.31 -10.74 14.50
N VAL A 73 17.64 -11.95 14.95
CA VAL A 73 16.67 -12.94 15.48
C VAL A 73 16.27 -12.60 16.91
N GLU A 74 17.20 -12.09 17.72
CA GLU A 74 16.97 -11.71 19.12
C GLU A 74 16.25 -10.36 19.25
N ARG A 75 16.20 -9.55 18.18
CA ARG A 75 15.36 -8.36 18.15
C ARG A 75 13.89 -8.78 18.16
N PRO A 76 13.07 -8.28 19.10
CA PRO A 76 11.66 -8.61 19.13
C PRO A 76 11.01 -8.23 17.79
N ALA A 77 10.21 -9.14 17.23
CA ALA A 77 9.30 -8.82 16.14
C ALA A 77 8.51 -7.55 16.50
N PRO A 78 8.13 -6.72 15.50
CA PRO A 78 7.16 -5.67 15.76
C PRO A 78 5.95 -6.27 16.47
N THR A 79 5.73 -5.87 17.72
CA THR A 79 4.65 -6.38 18.56
C THR A 79 3.33 -5.84 18.01
N GLU A 80 2.61 -6.72 17.30
CA GLU A 80 1.26 -6.52 16.76
C GLU A 80 1.10 -5.32 15.81
N PRO A 81 0.14 -5.37 14.86
CA PRO A 81 -0.21 -4.17 14.12
C PRO A 81 -0.79 -3.16 15.11
N THR A 82 0.01 -2.17 15.50
CA THR A 82 -0.48 -0.98 16.19
C THR A 82 -0.99 -0.01 15.14
N THR A 83 -2.18 0.52 15.36
CA THR A 83 -2.70 1.65 14.58
C THR A 83 -2.34 2.95 15.27
N LEU A 84 -2.13 4.00 14.48
CA LEU A 84 -1.93 5.33 15.02
C LEU A 84 -3.26 6.08 15.03
N VAL A 85 -3.61 6.70 16.16
CA VAL A 85 -4.84 7.48 16.33
C VAL A 85 -4.49 8.90 16.79
N PRO A 86 -5.08 9.95 16.20
CA PRO A 86 -4.86 11.32 16.66
C PRO A 86 -5.46 11.53 18.05
N LEU A 87 -4.74 12.25 18.92
CA LEU A 87 -5.22 12.65 20.24
C LEU A 87 -6.19 13.83 20.19
N GLU A 88 -5.99 14.70 19.22
CA GLU A 88 -6.83 15.88 19.02
C GLU A 88 -8.08 15.53 18.22
N LYS A 89 -9.19 16.18 18.54
CA LYS A 89 -10.39 16.09 17.71
C LYS A 89 -10.07 16.61 16.31
N ILE A 90 -10.25 15.77 15.30
CA ILE A 90 -10.09 16.18 13.90
C ILE A 90 -11.09 17.34 13.68
N PRO A 91 -10.61 18.54 13.30
CA PRO A 91 -11.47 19.65 12.94
C PRO A 91 -12.48 19.18 11.92
N ALA A 92 -13.74 19.57 12.12
CA ALA A 92 -14.76 19.31 11.13
C ALA A 92 -14.29 19.86 9.78
N PRO A 93 -14.57 19.16 8.66
CA PRO A 93 -14.30 19.72 7.35
C PRO A 93 -14.93 21.10 7.27
N ARG A 94 -14.24 22.04 6.59
CA ARG A 94 -14.78 23.38 6.37
C ARG A 94 -16.19 23.24 5.82
N ALA A 95 -17.14 24.00 6.38
CA ALA A 95 -18.52 24.00 5.91
C ALA A 95 -18.53 24.13 4.38
N ALA A 96 -19.17 23.17 3.71
CA ALA A 96 -19.34 23.25 2.28
C ALA A 96 -20.09 24.56 1.96
N PRO A 97 -19.72 25.26 0.87
CA PRO A 97 -20.52 26.40 0.44
C PRO A 97 -21.97 25.94 0.23
N GLU A 98 -22.91 26.80 0.58
CA GLU A 98 -24.35 26.52 0.56
C GLU A 98 -24.84 26.09 -0.84
N GLN A 99 -24.17 26.58 -1.89
CA GLN A 99 -24.31 26.13 -3.26
C GLN A 99 -22.95 25.96 -3.91
N LEU A 100 -22.78 24.85 -4.63
CA LEU A 100 -21.64 24.58 -5.49
C LEU A 100 -22.03 24.84 -6.95
N PRO A 101 -21.11 25.35 -7.79
CA PRO A 101 -21.36 25.44 -9.22
C PRO A 101 -21.50 24.04 -9.83
N ASP A 102 -22.02 23.95 -11.05
CA ASP A 102 -22.08 22.68 -11.77
C ASP A 102 -20.68 22.10 -12.07
N ALA A 103 -20.63 20.80 -12.36
CA ALA A 103 -19.41 20.14 -12.79
C ALA A 103 -18.93 20.70 -14.14
N VAL A 104 -17.62 20.88 -14.28
CA VAL A 104 -16.99 21.27 -15.54
C VAL A 104 -16.38 20.04 -16.18
N ILE A 105 -16.89 19.64 -17.34
CA ILE A 105 -16.44 18.46 -18.07
C ILE A 105 -15.83 18.90 -19.39
N HIS A 106 -14.57 18.52 -19.64
CA HIS A 106 -13.91 18.83 -20.90
C HIS A 106 -14.62 18.11 -22.07
N PRO A 107 -14.79 18.74 -23.25
CA PRO A 107 -15.50 18.14 -24.39
C PRO A 107 -14.93 16.83 -24.95
N THR A 108 -13.73 16.44 -24.52
CA THR A 108 -13.07 15.19 -24.93
C THR A 108 -13.06 14.15 -23.82
N ALA A 109 -13.76 14.39 -22.72
CA ALA A 109 -14.03 13.37 -21.71
C ALA A 109 -15.24 12.55 -22.17
N GLU A 110 -15.18 11.25 -21.95
CA GLU A 110 -16.21 10.29 -22.32
C GLU A 110 -16.82 9.72 -21.04
N LEU A 111 -18.14 9.85 -20.93
CA LEU A 111 -18.91 9.40 -19.78
C LEU A 111 -19.88 8.32 -20.25
N GLY A 112 -19.77 7.13 -19.65
CA GLY A 112 -20.65 6.01 -19.89
C GLY A 112 -22.08 6.26 -19.42
N THR A 113 -22.97 5.36 -19.79
CA THR A 113 -24.38 5.40 -19.45
C THR A 113 -24.57 5.42 -17.93
N GLY A 114 -25.31 6.41 -17.44
CA GLY A 114 -25.58 6.57 -16.00
C GLY A 114 -24.38 6.99 -15.15
N ALA A 115 -23.22 7.30 -15.76
CA ALA A 115 -22.12 7.92 -15.04
C ALA A 115 -22.51 9.32 -14.57
N CYS A 116 -22.13 9.69 -13.36
CA CYS A 116 -22.47 10.99 -12.78
C CYS A 116 -21.26 11.68 -12.14
N VAL A 117 -21.27 13.00 -12.22
CA VAL A 117 -20.22 13.86 -11.66
C VAL A 117 -20.87 14.94 -10.81
N GLY A 118 -20.51 14.97 -9.53
CA GLY A 118 -21.06 15.90 -8.55
C GLY A 118 -20.64 17.36 -8.79
N PRO A 119 -21.35 18.31 -8.18
CA PRO A 119 -21.12 19.74 -8.39
C PRO A 119 -19.73 20.18 -7.93
N GLY A 120 -19.20 21.22 -8.59
CA GLY A 120 -17.88 21.79 -8.34
C GLY A 120 -16.72 20.90 -8.79
N SER A 121 -17.00 19.70 -9.32
CA SER A 121 -15.98 18.79 -9.83
C SER A 121 -15.49 19.22 -11.21
N ARG A 122 -14.24 18.87 -11.52
CA ARG A 122 -13.59 19.16 -12.80
C ARG A 122 -13.07 17.89 -13.43
N VAL A 123 -13.48 17.63 -14.67
CA VAL A 123 -13.07 16.49 -15.48
C VAL A 123 -12.25 17.00 -16.67
N TRP A 124 -10.99 16.60 -16.74
CA TRP A 124 -10.04 17.07 -17.75
C TRP A 124 -10.09 16.24 -19.04
N ARG A 125 -9.11 16.43 -19.93
CA ARG A 125 -9.08 15.85 -21.27
C ARG A 125 -8.99 14.33 -21.23
N ARG A 126 -9.75 13.64 -22.10
CA ARG A 126 -9.63 12.19 -22.34
C ARG A 126 -9.80 11.38 -21.05
N VAL A 127 -10.60 11.91 -20.13
CA VAL A 127 -11.08 11.11 -19.00
C VAL A 127 -12.13 10.17 -19.53
N LEU A 128 -12.01 8.88 -19.18
CA LEU A 128 -12.99 7.86 -19.51
C LEU A 128 -13.64 7.37 -18.21
N LEU A 129 -14.93 7.63 -18.07
CA LEU A 129 -15.76 7.07 -16.99
C LEU A 129 -16.62 5.96 -17.59
N ALA A 130 -16.49 4.74 -17.09
CA ALA A 130 -17.36 3.64 -17.48
C ALA A 130 -18.82 3.84 -17.01
N ASP A 131 -19.71 2.97 -17.48
CA ASP A 131 -21.12 2.97 -17.10
C ASP A 131 -21.31 2.91 -15.58
N GLY A 132 -22.22 3.75 -15.08
CA GLY A 132 -22.58 3.80 -13.66
C GLY A 132 -21.50 4.32 -12.70
N VAL A 133 -20.34 4.79 -13.18
CA VAL A 133 -19.31 5.41 -12.33
C VAL A 133 -19.87 6.64 -11.64
N ARG A 134 -19.61 6.76 -10.33
CA ARG A 134 -20.09 7.89 -9.52
C ARG A 134 -18.94 8.71 -8.98
N VAL A 135 -18.92 9.99 -9.30
CA VAL A 135 -17.94 10.96 -8.80
C VAL A 135 -18.65 11.96 -7.90
N GLY A 136 -18.18 12.12 -6.68
CA GLY A 136 -18.69 13.12 -5.74
C GLY A 136 -18.39 14.56 -6.16
N SER A 137 -18.57 15.46 -5.20
CA SER A 137 -18.49 16.91 -5.36
C SER A 137 -17.06 17.42 -5.17
N GLN A 138 -16.73 18.52 -5.84
CA GLN A 138 -15.43 19.21 -5.71
C GLN A 138 -14.21 18.33 -6.02
N CYS A 139 -14.39 17.31 -6.86
CA CYS A 139 -13.34 16.43 -7.29
C CYS A 139 -12.55 17.01 -8.46
N THR A 140 -11.34 16.53 -8.68
CA THR A 140 -10.58 16.83 -9.90
C THR A 140 -10.06 15.54 -10.50
N LEU A 141 -10.45 15.25 -11.74
CA LEU A 141 -9.99 14.09 -12.50
C LEU A 141 -9.09 14.56 -13.65
N GLY A 142 -7.78 14.30 -13.50
CA GLY A 142 -6.72 14.72 -14.42
C GLY A 142 -6.85 14.10 -15.81
N THR A 143 -5.99 14.56 -16.73
CA THR A 143 -5.97 14.10 -18.12
C THR A 143 -5.65 12.61 -18.19
N ASP A 144 -6.29 11.86 -19.10
CA ASP A 144 -6.09 10.42 -19.29
C ASP A 144 -6.45 9.53 -18.08
N VAL A 145 -7.31 10.02 -17.16
CA VAL A 145 -7.85 9.17 -16.08
C VAL A 145 -8.86 8.18 -16.67
N HIS A 146 -8.74 6.90 -16.32
CA HIS A 146 -9.69 5.86 -16.71
C HIS A 146 -10.28 5.20 -15.47
N LEU A 147 -11.59 5.32 -15.30
CA LEU A 147 -12.34 4.73 -14.20
C LEU A 147 -13.28 3.65 -14.73
N GLY A 148 -13.01 2.41 -14.38
CA GLY A 148 -13.77 1.24 -14.79
C GLY A 148 -15.10 1.04 -14.05
N PRO A 149 -15.93 0.09 -14.51
CA PRO A 149 -17.21 -0.25 -13.89
C PRO A 149 -17.09 -0.50 -12.39
N GLY A 150 -18.12 -0.14 -11.63
CA GLY A 150 -18.16 -0.32 -10.17
C GLY A 150 -17.35 0.71 -9.37
N THR A 151 -16.59 1.60 -10.03
CA THR A 151 -15.83 2.64 -9.33
C THR A 151 -16.73 3.71 -8.70
N ARG A 152 -16.47 4.01 -7.43
CA ARG A 152 -17.19 5.03 -6.64
C ARG A 152 -16.19 5.97 -5.98
N ILE A 153 -16.41 7.27 -6.16
CA ILE A 153 -15.54 8.33 -5.64
C ILE A 153 -16.36 9.26 -4.75
N GLY A 154 -15.87 9.51 -3.54
CA GLY A 154 -16.40 10.49 -2.60
C GLY A 154 -16.15 11.93 -3.02
N ASP A 155 -16.20 12.83 -2.05
CA ASP A 155 -16.05 14.28 -2.24
C ASP A 155 -14.61 14.75 -2.07
N ARG A 156 -14.25 15.87 -2.72
CA ARG A 156 -12.94 16.53 -2.57
C ARG A 156 -11.75 15.62 -2.92
N VAL A 157 -11.98 14.62 -3.77
CA VAL A 157 -10.94 13.70 -4.25
C VAL A 157 -10.15 14.35 -5.39
N LYS A 158 -8.83 14.16 -5.38
CA LYS A 158 -7.96 14.58 -6.47
C LYS A 158 -7.31 13.36 -7.11
N ILE A 159 -7.70 13.06 -8.34
CA ILE A 159 -7.09 12.04 -9.18
C ILE A 159 -6.26 12.77 -10.24
N GLN A 160 -4.96 12.54 -10.22
CA GLN A 160 -4.02 13.16 -11.15
C GLN A 160 -3.95 12.38 -12.47
N ASN A 161 -3.15 12.88 -13.42
CA ASN A 161 -3.14 12.36 -14.79
C ASN A 161 -2.80 10.86 -14.88
N ALA A 162 -3.37 10.18 -15.87
CA ALA A 162 -3.06 8.79 -16.23
C ALA A 162 -3.29 7.76 -15.10
N VAL A 163 -4.13 8.07 -14.12
CA VAL A 163 -4.56 7.08 -13.13
C VAL A 163 -5.56 6.12 -13.76
N GLN A 164 -5.34 4.83 -13.54
CA GLN A 164 -6.25 3.77 -13.95
C GLN A 164 -6.77 3.04 -12.73
N ALA A 165 -8.09 3.04 -12.55
CA ALA A 165 -8.74 2.40 -11.42
C ALA A 165 -10.02 1.72 -11.86
N PHE A 166 -10.22 0.50 -11.40
CA PHE A 166 -11.34 -0.34 -11.78
C PHE A 166 -11.94 -0.94 -10.50
N GLY A 167 -13.28 -1.05 -10.42
CA GLY A 167 -13.95 -1.66 -9.27
C GLY A 167 -13.62 -1.03 -7.91
N THR A 168 -13.14 0.21 -7.88
CA THR A 168 -12.49 0.79 -6.70
C THR A 168 -13.45 1.68 -5.90
N THR A 169 -13.39 1.57 -4.56
CA THR A 169 -14.02 2.57 -3.67
C THR A 169 -12.96 3.57 -3.21
N ILE A 170 -13.17 4.85 -3.53
CA ILE A 170 -12.29 5.95 -3.18
C ILE A 170 -13.07 6.92 -2.30
N ASP A 171 -12.74 6.95 -1.01
CA ASP A 171 -13.39 7.82 -0.04
C ASP A 171 -13.02 9.31 -0.25
N ASP A 172 -13.68 10.17 0.51
CA ASP A 172 -13.45 11.62 0.47
C ASP A 172 -11.98 11.99 0.70
N GLU A 173 -11.56 13.12 0.13
CA GLU A 173 -10.27 13.77 0.40
C GLU A 173 -9.04 12.92 0.02
N VAL A 174 -9.23 11.83 -0.72
CA VAL A 174 -8.14 11.02 -1.26
C VAL A 174 -7.37 11.77 -2.34
N LEU A 175 -6.05 11.57 -2.35
CA LEU A 175 -5.16 12.00 -3.43
C LEU A 175 -4.55 10.78 -4.13
N LEU A 176 -4.88 10.59 -5.40
CA LEU A 176 -4.16 9.67 -6.29
C LEU A 176 -3.22 10.48 -7.18
N CYS A 177 -1.91 10.26 -7.02
CA CYS A 177 -0.89 10.93 -7.81
C CYS A 177 -0.80 10.37 -9.24
N PRO A 178 -0.07 11.03 -10.16
CA PRO A 178 -0.07 10.62 -11.56
C PRO A 178 0.36 9.16 -11.76
N GLY A 179 -0.30 8.46 -12.69
CA GLY A 179 0.08 7.11 -13.09
C GLY A 179 -0.15 6.01 -12.05
N VAL A 180 -0.94 6.27 -11.00
CA VAL A 180 -1.36 5.20 -10.07
C VAL A 180 -2.18 4.16 -10.82
N LEU A 181 -1.87 2.89 -10.59
CA LEU A 181 -2.58 1.75 -11.15
C LEU A 181 -3.26 0.95 -10.04
N ILE A 182 -4.56 0.76 -10.14
CA ILE A 182 -5.34 -0.07 -9.22
C ILE A 182 -5.88 -1.26 -10.01
N ILE A 183 -5.44 -2.46 -9.61
CA ILE A 183 -5.76 -3.72 -10.30
C ILE A 183 -6.74 -4.49 -9.43
N GLU A 184 -7.68 -5.19 -10.05
CA GLU A 184 -8.74 -5.87 -9.32
C GLU A 184 -8.84 -7.39 -9.64
N ASP A 185 -8.03 -7.89 -10.60
CA ASP A 185 -7.86 -9.32 -10.90
C ASP A 185 -6.59 -9.89 -10.25
N SER A 186 -6.77 -10.85 -9.34
CA SER A 186 -5.67 -11.52 -8.62
C SER A 186 -4.87 -12.49 -9.48
N THR A 187 -5.47 -13.06 -10.52
CA THR A 187 -4.86 -14.15 -11.30
C THR A 187 -5.17 -14.02 -12.79
N PRO A 188 -4.79 -12.90 -13.42
CA PRO A 188 -5.17 -12.62 -14.80
C PRO A 188 -4.56 -13.63 -15.78
N ARG A 189 -5.36 -14.07 -16.75
CA ARG A 189 -4.95 -14.85 -17.91
C ARG A 189 -5.59 -14.29 -19.18
N ALA A 190 -5.05 -14.67 -20.33
CA ALA A 190 -5.68 -14.35 -21.61
C ALA A 190 -6.73 -15.40 -22.01
N VAL A 191 -6.59 -16.62 -21.47
CA VAL A 191 -7.41 -17.79 -21.80
C VAL A 191 -7.80 -18.56 -20.54
N THR A 192 -8.95 -19.22 -20.59
CA THR A 192 -9.42 -20.19 -19.60
C THR A 192 -8.52 -21.43 -19.60
N SER A 193 -8.70 -22.32 -18.62
CA SER A 193 -8.01 -23.62 -18.58
C SER A 193 -8.31 -24.51 -19.79
N ALA A 194 -9.39 -24.24 -20.53
CA ALA A 194 -9.75 -24.90 -21.78
C ALA A 194 -9.13 -24.25 -23.04
N GLY A 195 -8.36 -23.16 -22.90
CA GLY A 195 -7.71 -22.46 -24.01
C GLY A 195 -8.62 -21.49 -24.77
N LEU A 196 -9.84 -21.24 -24.28
CA LEU A 196 -10.76 -20.24 -24.86
C LEU A 196 -10.43 -18.85 -24.32
N PRO A 197 -10.56 -17.76 -25.11
CA PRO A 197 -10.40 -16.39 -24.60
C PRO A 197 -11.27 -16.14 -23.36
N GLN A 198 -10.73 -15.51 -22.33
CA GLN A 198 -11.53 -15.16 -21.15
C GLN A 198 -12.57 -14.09 -21.49
N ALA A 199 -13.78 -14.28 -20.98
CA ALA A 199 -14.86 -13.30 -20.98
C ALA A 199 -14.99 -12.64 -19.60
N ALA A 200 -15.86 -11.63 -19.50
CA ALA A 200 -16.11 -10.91 -18.25
C ALA A 200 -16.62 -11.85 -17.12
N ASP A 201 -17.37 -12.89 -17.47
CA ASP A 201 -17.93 -13.85 -16.52
C ASP A 201 -16.89 -14.86 -15.97
N ASP A 202 -15.70 -14.94 -16.58
CA ASP A 202 -14.61 -15.84 -16.16
C ASP A 202 -13.74 -15.25 -15.04
N TRP A 203 -14.10 -14.06 -14.55
CA TRP A 203 -13.28 -13.26 -13.67
C TRP A 203 -14.03 -12.84 -12.40
N THR A 204 -13.34 -12.87 -11.26
CA THR A 204 -13.87 -12.44 -9.96
C THR A 204 -13.17 -11.16 -9.49
N PRO A 205 -13.89 -10.03 -9.40
CA PRO A 205 -13.31 -8.79 -8.91
C PRO A 205 -12.95 -8.85 -7.43
N HIS A 206 -11.73 -8.41 -7.13
CA HIS A 206 -11.26 -8.12 -5.78
C HIS A 206 -11.07 -6.59 -5.64
N PRO A 207 -12.16 -5.87 -5.31
CA PRO A 207 -12.16 -4.41 -5.31
C PRO A 207 -11.21 -3.84 -4.26
N VAL A 208 -10.53 -2.75 -4.61
CA VAL A 208 -9.63 -2.00 -3.72
C VAL A 208 -10.41 -0.88 -3.02
N THR A 209 -10.05 -0.61 -1.77
CA THR A 209 -10.60 0.52 -1.00
C THR A 209 -9.49 1.48 -0.61
N VAL A 210 -9.65 2.76 -0.97
CA VAL A 210 -8.75 3.84 -0.57
C VAL A 210 -9.51 4.74 0.39
N CYS A 211 -9.19 4.64 1.68
CA CYS A 211 -9.93 5.31 2.74
C CYS A 211 -9.63 6.80 2.82
N ARG A 212 -10.53 7.53 3.49
CA ARG A 212 -10.54 9.00 3.56
C ARG A 212 -9.15 9.60 3.81
N GLY A 213 -8.82 10.60 3.00
CA GLY A 213 -7.61 11.41 3.19
C GLY A 213 -6.30 10.68 2.91
N ALA A 214 -6.32 9.42 2.46
CA ALA A 214 -5.13 8.70 2.07
C ALA A 214 -4.49 9.34 0.82
N THR A 215 -3.17 9.22 0.72
CA THR A 215 -2.39 9.65 -0.44
C THR A 215 -1.68 8.47 -1.06
N VAL A 216 -1.91 8.25 -2.35
CA VAL A 216 -1.19 7.24 -3.14
C VAL A 216 -0.22 7.95 -4.08
N GLY A 217 1.08 7.69 -3.88
CA GLY A 217 2.17 8.32 -4.60
C GLY A 217 2.23 7.96 -6.08
N ALA A 218 2.92 8.79 -6.87
CA ALA A 218 2.93 8.66 -8.33
C ALA A 218 3.47 7.29 -8.78
N GLY A 219 2.82 6.67 -9.75
CA GLY A 219 3.24 5.36 -10.29
C GLY A 219 3.12 4.18 -9.31
N ALA A 220 2.50 4.35 -8.14
CA ALA A 220 2.26 3.23 -7.23
C ALA A 220 1.20 2.27 -7.79
N ILE A 221 1.34 0.99 -7.47
CA ILE A 221 0.45 -0.08 -7.89
C ILE A 221 -0.26 -0.64 -6.65
N LEU A 222 -1.58 -0.64 -6.65
CA LEU A 222 -2.40 -1.29 -5.61
C LEU A 222 -2.88 -2.64 -6.15
N LEU A 223 -2.51 -3.72 -5.47
CA LEU A 223 -2.92 -5.06 -5.83
C LEU A 223 -4.37 -5.35 -5.43
N PRO A 224 -5.00 -6.38 -6.01
CA PRO A 224 -6.41 -6.66 -5.79
C PRO A 224 -6.76 -6.91 -4.33
N GLY A 225 -7.90 -6.36 -3.90
CA GLY A 225 -8.47 -6.58 -2.57
C GLY A 225 -7.82 -5.81 -1.42
N VAL A 226 -6.78 -5.01 -1.67
CA VAL A 226 -6.11 -4.24 -0.60
C VAL A 226 -6.95 -3.06 -0.12
N GLN A 227 -6.80 -2.74 1.15
CA GLN A 227 -7.33 -1.52 1.77
C GLN A 227 -6.19 -0.58 2.15
N VAL A 228 -6.22 0.65 1.64
CA VAL A 228 -5.33 1.73 2.07
C VAL A 228 -6.05 2.54 3.15
N GLY A 229 -5.58 2.44 4.39
CA GLY A 229 -6.20 3.04 5.56
C GLY A 229 -6.25 4.57 5.55
N ALA A 230 -7.13 5.14 6.38
CA ALA A 230 -7.38 6.58 6.41
C ALA A 230 -6.09 7.37 6.69
N HIS A 231 -5.86 8.43 5.91
CA HIS A 231 -4.64 9.26 5.98
C HIS A 231 -3.31 8.52 5.83
N ALA A 232 -3.31 7.25 5.39
CA ALA A 232 -2.08 6.57 5.03
C ALA A 232 -1.41 7.26 3.83
N MET A 233 -0.09 7.08 3.73
CA MET A 233 0.68 7.60 2.61
C MET A 233 1.50 6.48 1.98
N VAL A 234 1.18 6.18 0.72
CA VAL A 234 1.94 5.27 -0.12
C VAL A 234 2.95 6.11 -0.91
N ALA A 235 4.23 5.77 -0.81
CA ALA A 235 5.29 6.45 -1.55
C ALA A 235 5.15 6.21 -3.06
N ALA A 236 5.77 7.08 -3.86
CA ALA A 236 5.82 6.92 -5.31
C ALA A 236 6.47 5.57 -5.69
N GLY A 237 5.91 4.91 -6.70
CA GLY A 237 6.40 3.63 -7.24
C GLY A 237 6.25 2.41 -6.33
N ALA A 238 5.59 2.52 -5.17
CA ALA A 238 5.39 1.39 -4.29
C ALA A 238 4.39 0.36 -4.86
N VAL A 239 4.58 -0.92 -4.54
CA VAL A 239 3.61 -2.00 -4.86
C VAL A 239 2.96 -2.48 -3.57
N VAL A 240 1.68 -2.17 -3.42
CA VAL A 240 0.89 -2.46 -2.22
C VAL A 240 0.17 -3.79 -2.40
N ASP A 241 0.70 -4.81 -1.73
CA ASP A 241 0.30 -6.21 -1.80
C ASP A 241 -0.56 -6.70 -0.61
N ARG A 242 -0.77 -5.84 0.39
CA ARG A 242 -1.61 -6.09 1.57
C ARG A 242 -2.07 -4.76 2.16
N ASP A 243 -3.01 -4.83 3.10
CA ASP A 243 -3.61 -3.63 3.72
C ASP A 243 -2.56 -2.71 4.35
N VAL A 244 -2.80 -1.41 4.22
CA VAL A 244 -1.98 -0.35 4.79
C VAL A 244 -2.71 0.26 5.98
N PRO A 245 -2.15 0.24 7.21
CA PRO A 245 -2.80 0.83 8.37
C PRO A 245 -3.06 2.33 8.20
N PRO A 246 -4.10 2.89 8.85
CA PRO A 246 -4.32 4.34 8.92
C PRO A 246 -3.05 5.08 9.38
N TYR A 247 -2.76 6.22 8.74
CA TYR A 247 -1.56 7.04 8.99
C TYR A 247 -0.21 6.34 8.74
N ALA A 248 -0.17 5.10 8.27
CA ALA A 248 1.10 4.45 7.94
C ALA A 248 1.75 5.14 6.73
N LEU A 249 3.07 5.26 6.77
CA LEU A 249 3.89 5.64 5.61
C LEU A 249 4.54 4.37 5.06
N VAL A 250 4.23 4.00 3.83
CA VAL A 250 4.73 2.78 3.19
C VAL A 250 5.50 3.06 1.90
N ALA A 251 6.49 2.24 1.58
CA ALA A 251 7.28 2.32 0.35
C ALA A 251 7.82 0.94 -0.06
N GLY A 252 8.29 0.81 -1.32
CA GLY A 252 8.95 -0.40 -1.82
C GLY A 252 8.05 -1.35 -2.62
N ASN A 253 8.65 -2.42 -3.14
CA ASN A 253 8.00 -3.48 -3.90
C ASN A 253 8.54 -4.86 -3.47
N PRO A 254 7.77 -5.68 -2.73
CA PRO A 254 6.48 -5.35 -2.11
C PRO A 254 6.63 -4.28 -1.04
N HIS A 255 5.55 -3.57 -0.71
CA HIS A 255 5.64 -2.46 0.22
C HIS A 255 6.09 -2.90 1.62
N ARG A 256 6.72 -1.97 2.33
CA ARG A 256 7.08 -2.05 3.75
C ARG A 256 6.66 -0.75 4.41
N GLN A 257 6.23 -0.83 5.67
CA GLN A 257 5.99 0.36 6.46
C GLN A 257 7.33 0.95 6.92
N ILE A 258 7.57 2.22 6.59
CA ILE A 258 8.80 2.96 6.89
C ILE A 258 8.58 4.07 7.92
N GLY A 259 7.37 4.16 8.47
CA GLY A 259 7.03 5.07 9.55
C GLY A 259 5.56 5.44 9.56
N TRP A 260 5.29 6.63 10.08
CA TRP A 260 3.96 7.21 10.21
C TRP A 260 3.92 8.62 9.64
N VAL A 261 2.75 9.03 9.19
CA VAL A 261 2.50 10.36 8.63
C VAL A 261 1.36 11.03 9.37
N CYS A 262 1.52 12.33 9.61
CA CYS A 262 0.44 13.17 10.11
C CYS A 262 -0.61 13.40 9.01
N ARG A 263 -1.85 13.67 9.39
CA ARG A 263 -2.91 14.15 8.49
C ARG A 263 -2.52 15.36 7.64
N CYS A 264 -1.54 16.17 8.06
CA CYS A 264 -1.04 17.30 7.27
C CYS A 264 0.05 16.90 6.25
N GLY A 265 0.35 15.61 6.11
CA GLY A 265 1.40 15.07 5.23
C GLY A 265 2.83 15.17 5.78
N GLY A 266 3.02 15.60 7.03
CA GLY A 266 4.34 15.62 7.67
C GLY A 266 4.69 14.24 8.25
N ARG A 267 5.89 13.72 7.97
CA ARG A 267 6.38 12.50 8.63
C ARG A 267 6.46 12.71 10.14
N LEU A 268 6.04 11.72 10.92
CA LEU A 268 6.08 11.78 12.37
C LEU A 268 7.45 11.35 12.91
N SER A 269 7.90 12.03 13.96
CA SER A 269 9.04 11.62 14.80
C SER A 269 8.48 11.16 16.14
N GLY A 270 8.34 9.84 16.32
CA GLY A 270 7.51 9.29 17.40
C GLY A 270 6.04 9.59 17.16
N THR A 271 5.35 10.17 18.14
CA THR A 271 3.90 10.44 18.08
C THR A 271 3.53 11.91 17.89
N ALA A 272 4.49 12.80 17.64
CA ALA A 272 4.24 14.22 17.44
C ALA A 272 4.62 14.67 16.02
N CYS A 273 3.80 15.55 15.44
CA CYS A 273 4.08 16.15 14.14
C CYS A 273 4.83 17.47 14.30
N ALA A 274 6.07 17.53 13.81
CA ALA A 274 6.86 18.77 13.79
C ALA A 274 6.27 19.87 12.89
N ARG A 275 5.41 19.52 11.93
CA ARG A 275 4.86 20.46 10.95
C ARG A 275 3.65 21.23 11.46
N CYS A 276 2.73 20.57 12.15
CA CYS A 276 1.47 21.18 12.59
C CYS A 276 1.22 21.08 14.10
N GLY A 277 2.13 20.45 14.85
CA GLY A 277 2.03 20.26 16.29
C GLY A 277 1.10 19.13 16.74
N ALA A 278 0.37 18.50 15.80
CA ALA A 278 -0.60 17.46 16.12
C ALA A 278 0.04 16.24 16.80
N ARG A 279 -0.65 15.70 17.80
CA ARG A 279 -0.21 14.52 18.56
C ARG A 279 -1.06 13.29 18.30
N TYR A 280 -0.42 12.15 18.47
CA TYR A 280 -0.96 10.84 18.19
C TYR A 280 -0.68 9.87 19.34
N GLU A 281 -1.35 8.72 19.34
CA GLU A 281 -1.04 7.59 20.19
C GLU A 281 -1.16 6.29 19.39
N HIS A 282 -0.38 5.29 19.79
CA HIS A 282 -0.55 3.94 19.29
C HIS A 282 -1.70 3.28 20.03
N ARG A 283 -2.55 2.59 19.28
CA ARG A 283 -3.58 1.71 19.81
C ARG A 283 -3.47 0.35 19.15
N ASP A 284 -3.76 -0.70 19.91
CA ASP A 284 -3.86 -2.04 19.36
C ASP A 284 -4.96 -2.04 18.29
N THR A 285 -4.66 -2.62 17.13
CA THR A 285 -5.65 -2.72 16.06
C THR A 285 -6.74 -3.68 16.54
N PRO A 286 -8.01 -3.26 16.63
CA PRO A 286 -9.09 -4.21 16.90
C PRO A 286 -9.09 -5.27 15.80
N ALA A 287 -9.23 -6.54 16.16
CA ALA A 287 -9.18 -7.68 15.22
C ALA A 287 -10.22 -7.66 14.08
N ASP A 288 -11.08 -6.64 14.02
CA ASP A 288 -12.24 -6.53 13.12
C ASP A 288 -12.39 -5.12 12.50
N THR A 289 -11.36 -4.65 11.79
CA THR A 289 -11.45 -3.43 10.93
C THR A 289 -12.08 -3.70 9.56
N ARG A 290 -12.50 -4.95 9.26
CA ARG A 290 -13.16 -5.33 7.98
C ARG A 290 -14.61 -4.81 7.84
N ARG A 291 -15.07 -3.94 8.74
CA ARG A 291 -16.47 -3.46 8.82
C ARG A 291 -16.81 -2.26 7.95
N HIS A 292 -16.01 -1.90 6.96
CA HIS A 292 -16.48 -0.98 5.90
C HIS A 292 -17.25 -1.68 4.77
N ARG A 293 -17.53 -2.99 4.88
CA ARG A 293 -18.31 -3.75 3.89
C ARG A 293 -19.83 -3.51 3.89
N SER A 294 -20.36 -2.55 4.65
CA SER A 294 -21.79 -2.26 4.65
C SER A 294 -22.10 -0.77 4.63
N LEU A 295 -23.05 -0.42 3.76
CA LEU A 295 -23.85 0.81 3.70
C LEU A 295 -23.33 1.90 2.75
N ARG A 296 -23.78 1.82 1.49
CA ARG A 296 -24.78 2.75 0.90
C ARG A 296 -25.26 2.17 -0.43
N GLY A 297 -26.08 1.13 -0.32
CA GLY A 297 -27.10 0.83 -1.31
C GLY A 297 -28.40 1.43 -0.81
N GLU A 298 -28.72 2.62 -1.31
CA GLU A 298 -30.05 3.13 -1.62
C GLU A 298 -29.89 4.04 -2.85
#